data_AF-A0A1F4XV04-F1
#
_entry.id   AF-A0A1F4XV04-F1
#
_cell.length_a   1.000
_cell.length_b   1.000
_cell.length_c   1.000
_cell.angle_alpha   90.00
_cell.angle_beta   90.00
_cell.angle_gamma   90.00
#
_symmetry.space_group_name_H-M   'P 1'
#
loop_
_entity.id
_entity.type
_entity.pdbx_description
1 polymer ?
#
loop_
_entity_poly.entity_id
_entity_poly.type
_entity_poly.pdbx_seq_one_letter_code
_entity_poly.pdbx_strand_id
1 'polypeptide(L)'
;MRLSNKTLSLILLSVIFSLILLPALFATLEIPKSDIIFSHKRHSDQPCDNCHNKIYESDKSEDKNLPIMDICTQCHDGTTLPNECSVCHQDKDNPQASVNPKRDFIFSHKKHQERKTDCAFCHGDVTKKDKLTSENMPDMAKCYECHEGTKVSSQCEQCHAKMRLRKYHPDDWQHAHQFQSSPKREKCIQCHQNTDPCQKCHQGDNLFQKTHPLNYNFTHGLDAKSKEKDCLSCHRTKEFCNDCHSQEAGKPLNHSIPDWAGGKHGEFARKDMELCASCHDTADPICTWCHQDKNPGKGNDHDIHPPGFASNLGKGPWHEDDGYLCYECHTKGPKAGIGFCGYCHGGKE
;
A
#
# COMPACT_ATOMS: atom_id res chain seq x y z
N MET A 1 41.84 4.16 34.77
CA MET A 1 40.93 3.75 35.86
C MET A 1 40.94 2.23 35.98
N ARG A 2 41.59 1.67 37.01
CA ARG A 2 41.57 0.22 37.27
C ARG A 2 40.33 -0.09 38.09
N LEU A 3 39.34 -0.74 37.48
CA LEU A 3 38.17 -1.26 38.20
C LEU A 3 38.62 -2.40 39.12
N SER A 4 38.15 -2.39 40.36
CA SER A 4 38.43 -3.42 41.37
C SER A 4 37.90 -4.80 40.90
N ASN A 5 38.60 -5.88 41.26
CA ASN A 5 38.15 -7.25 40.94
C ASN A 5 36.72 -7.56 41.44
N LYS A 6 36.25 -6.84 42.47
CA LYS A 6 34.86 -6.93 42.96
C LYS A 6 33.84 -6.32 42.00
N THR A 7 34.14 -5.18 41.38
CA THR A 7 33.25 -4.56 40.39
C THR A 7 33.21 -5.35 39.08
N LEU A 8 34.33 -5.97 38.68
CA LEU A 8 34.35 -6.86 37.50
C LEU A 8 33.50 -8.12 37.70
N SER A 9 33.52 -8.71 38.91
CA SER A 9 32.72 -9.91 39.22
C SER A 9 31.22 -9.61 39.29
N LEU A 10 30.81 -8.45 39.81
CA LEU A 10 29.40 -8.03 39.85
C LEU A 10 28.84 -7.73 38.45
N ILE A 11 29.66 -7.17 37.56
CA ILE A 11 29.28 -6.95 36.16
C ILE A 11 29.18 -8.30 35.42
N LEU A 12 30.10 -9.24 35.65
CA LEU A 12 30.01 -10.58 35.05
C LEU A 12 28.74 -11.34 35.51
N LEU A 13 28.42 -11.30 36.80
CA LEU A 13 27.23 -11.94 37.37
C LEU A 13 25.93 -11.33 36.83
N SER A 14 25.86 -10.01 36.66
CA SER A 14 24.67 -9.34 36.11
C SER A 14 24.48 -9.59 34.60
N VAL A 15 25.57 -9.71 33.83
CA VAL A 15 25.52 -10.07 32.41
C VAL A 15 25.12 -11.53 32.23
N ILE A 16 25.63 -12.45 33.06
CA ILE A 16 25.24 -13.88 33.03
C ILE A 16 23.78 -14.06 33.46
N PHE A 17 23.32 -13.34 34.50
CA PHE A 17 21.92 -13.37 34.92
C PHE A 17 20.98 -12.82 33.83
N SER A 18 21.40 -11.78 33.11
CA SER A 18 20.64 -11.24 31.97
C SER A 18 20.63 -12.17 30.75
N LEU A 19 21.72 -12.89 30.48
CA LEU A 19 21.78 -13.88 29.39
C LEU A 19 20.97 -15.15 29.67
N ILE A 20 20.79 -15.53 30.93
CA ILE A 20 20.05 -16.74 31.32
C ILE A 20 18.54 -16.47 31.48
N LEU A 21 18.14 -15.27 31.92
CA LEU A 21 16.71 -14.92 32.03
C LEU A 21 16.04 -14.51 30.71
N LEU A 22 16.78 -13.95 29.75
CA LEU A 22 16.21 -13.55 28.46
C LEU A 22 15.57 -14.73 27.68
N PRO A 23 16.17 -15.92 27.55
CA PRO A 23 15.55 -17.02 26.81
C PRO A 23 14.38 -17.68 27.57
N ALA A 24 14.27 -17.51 28.89
CA ALA A 24 13.14 -18.03 29.67
C ALA A 24 11.85 -17.23 29.46
N LEU A 25 11.95 -15.96 29.04
CA LEU A 25 10.80 -15.12 28.69
C LEU A 25 10.27 -15.37 27.27
N PHE A 26 11.02 -16.12 26.45
CA PHE A 26 10.61 -16.64 25.14
C PHE A 26 10.11 -18.09 25.23
N ALA A 27 9.54 -18.50 26.38
CA ALA A 27 8.64 -19.64 26.40
C ALA A 27 7.49 -19.31 25.44
N THR A 28 7.57 -19.92 24.27
CA THR A 28 6.64 -19.78 23.16
C THR A 28 5.24 -20.01 23.71
N LEU A 29 4.35 -19.02 23.49
CA LEU A 29 2.92 -19.32 23.44
C LEU A 29 2.71 -20.29 22.27
N GLU A 30 2.95 -21.58 22.51
CA GLU A 30 2.52 -22.63 21.60
C GLU A 30 1.00 -22.63 21.65
N ILE A 31 0.39 -22.03 20.63
CA ILE A 31 -1.04 -22.16 20.37
C ILE A 31 -1.28 -23.67 20.23
N PRO A 32 -2.14 -24.28 21.08
CA PRO A 32 -2.33 -25.72 21.04
C PRO A 32 -2.85 -26.11 19.67
N LYS A 33 -2.02 -26.82 18.92
CA LYS A 33 -2.37 -27.37 17.61
C LYS A 33 -3.38 -28.49 17.86
N SER A 34 -4.36 -28.61 16.97
CA SER A 34 -5.28 -29.75 16.98
C SER A 34 -4.46 -31.04 16.96
N ASP A 35 -4.73 -31.90 17.93
CA ASP A 35 -4.08 -33.20 18.09
C ASP A 35 -4.54 -34.21 17.02
N ILE A 36 -5.67 -33.93 16.35
CA ILE A 36 -6.22 -34.80 15.32
C ILE A 36 -5.39 -34.78 14.02
N ILE A 37 -5.05 -35.96 13.51
CA ILE A 37 -4.47 -36.22 12.20
C ILE A 37 -5.62 -36.35 11.20
N PHE A 38 -5.86 -35.31 10.39
CA PHE A 38 -6.93 -35.31 9.40
C PHE A 38 -6.46 -34.68 8.09
N SER A 39 -7.02 -35.12 6.96
CA SER A 39 -6.78 -34.57 5.63
C SER A 39 -8.09 -34.38 4.87
N HIS A 40 -8.46 -33.14 4.55
CA HIS A 40 -9.63 -32.87 3.70
C HIS A 40 -9.41 -33.40 2.28
N LYS A 41 -8.17 -33.38 1.80
CA LYS A 41 -7.80 -33.94 0.49
C LYS A 41 -8.14 -35.40 0.34
N ARG A 42 -7.90 -36.21 1.38
CA ARG A 42 -8.23 -37.64 1.37
C ARG A 42 -9.72 -37.93 1.55
N HIS A 43 -10.49 -36.97 2.04
CA HIS A 43 -11.94 -37.08 2.25
C HIS A 43 -12.75 -36.24 1.25
N SER A 44 -12.13 -35.83 0.15
CA SER A 44 -12.71 -34.90 -0.83
C SER A 44 -13.93 -35.45 -1.57
N ASP A 45 -14.05 -36.78 -1.67
CA ASP A 45 -15.20 -37.45 -2.28
C ASP A 45 -16.45 -37.50 -1.39
N GLN A 46 -16.35 -37.04 -0.14
CA GLN A 46 -17.47 -37.01 0.80
C GLN A 46 -18.18 -35.64 0.77
N PRO A 47 -19.53 -35.62 0.75
CA PRO A 47 -20.31 -34.41 1.02
C PRO A 47 -19.89 -33.74 2.34
N CYS A 48 -19.84 -32.41 2.36
CA CYS A 48 -19.33 -31.66 3.51
C CYS A 48 -20.15 -31.90 4.79
N ASP A 49 -21.45 -32.10 4.65
CA ASP A 49 -22.41 -32.33 5.72
C ASP A 49 -22.36 -33.73 6.31
N ASN A 50 -21.75 -34.71 5.63
CA ASN A 50 -21.46 -36.02 6.24
C ASN A 50 -20.57 -35.85 7.48
N CYS A 51 -19.62 -34.91 7.43
CA CYS A 51 -18.74 -34.62 8.56
C CYS A 51 -19.28 -33.46 9.41
N HIS A 52 -19.69 -32.37 8.79
CA HIS A 52 -20.15 -31.15 9.44
C HIS A 52 -21.67 -31.12 9.65
N ASN A 53 -22.27 -32.23 10.06
CA ASN A 53 -23.73 -32.40 10.10
C ASN A 53 -24.49 -31.37 10.97
N LYS A 54 -23.87 -30.86 12.05
CA LYS A 54 -24.47 -29.85 12.93
C LYS A 54 -24.45 -28.44 12.35
N ILE A 55 -23.80 -28.22 11.21
CA ILE A 55 -23.65 -26.88 10.62
C ILE A 55 -25.01 -26.25 10.28
N TYR A 56 -26.00 -27.07 9.94
CA TYR A 56 -27.36 -26.63 9.58
C TYR A 56 -28.19 -26.18 10.78
N GLU A 57 -27.77 -26.53 11.99
CA GLU A 57 -28.43 -26.10 13.23
C GLU A 57 -27.71 -24.90 13.86
N SER A 58 -26.53 -24.54 13.34
CA SER A 58 -25.70 -23.49 13.93
C SER A 58 -26.26 -22.10 13.68
N ASP A 59 -26.70 -21.46 14.77
CA ASP A 59 -27.25 -20.11 14.81
C ASP A 59 -26.25 -19.07 15.33
N LYS A 60 -25.11 -19.52 15.87
CA LYS A 60 -24.08 -18.67 16.47
C LYS A 60 -22.69 -19.00 15.95
N SER A 61 -21.81 -18.00 15.98
CA SER A 61 -20.42 -18.18 15.55
C SER A 61 -19.62 -19.00 16.57
N GLU A 62 -20.06 -19.04 17.83
CA GLU A 62 -19.42 -19.78 18.91
C GLU A 62 -19.75 -21.28 18.92
N ASP A 63 -20.70 -21.72 18.10
CA ASP A 63 -21.11 -23.13 18.05
C ASP A 63 -19.94 -24.05 17.67
N LYS A 64 -19.89 -25.20 18.33
CA LYS A 64 -18.88 -26.24 18.08
C LYS A 64 -19.35 -27.16 16.96
N ASN A 65 -19.10 -26.76 15.72
CA ASN A 65 -19.52 -27.49 14.52
C ASN A 65 -18.40 -28.35 13.89
N LEU A 66 -17.34 -28.63 14.66
CA LEU A 66 -16.31 -29.58 14.25
C LEU A 66 -16.81 -31.01 14.49
N PRO A 67 -16.49 -31.96 13.59
CA PRO A 67 -16.84 -33.35 13.78
C PRO A 67 -16.24 -33.90 15.07
N ILE A 68 -16.97 -34.81 15.71
CA ILE A 68 -16.50 -35.57 16.87
C ILE A 68 -16.20 -37.00 16.46
N MET A 69 -15.58 -37.76 17.36
CA MET A 69 -15.16 -39.15 17.13
C MET A 69 -16.28 -40.02 16.52
N ASP A 70 -17.51 -39.89 17.01
CA ASP A 70 -18.69 -40.64 16.53
C ASP A 70 -18.97 -40.48 15.03
N ILE A 71 -18.57 -39.37 14.41
CA ILE A 71 -18.71 -39.15 12.97
C ILE A 71 -17.64 -39.92 12.21
N CYS A 72 -16.40 -39.92 12.73
CA CYS A 72 -15.28 -40.62 12.12
C CYS A 72 -15.50 -42.13 12.15
N THR A 73 -16.00 -42.67 13.28
CA THR A 73 -16.18 -44.11 13.49
C THR A 73 -17.35 -44.71 12.71
N GLN A 74 -18.22 -43.89 12.11
CA GLN A 74 -19.24 -44.38 11.17
C GLN A 74 -18.64 -44.96 9.88
N CYS A 75 -17.42 -44.55 9.51
CA CYS A 75 -16.69 -45.09 8.35
C CYS A 75 -15.36 -45.75 8.74
N HIS A 76 -14.72 -45.27 9.81
CA HIS A 76 -13.52 -45.87 10.40
C HIS A 76 -13.90 -46.76 11.58
N ASP A 77 -14.54 -47.88 11.28
CA ASP A 77 -15.06 -48.85 12.24
C ASP A 77 -14.12 -50.04 12.50
N GLY A 78 -12.90 -50.01 11.94
CA GLY A 78 -11.94 -51.11 11.96
C GLY A 78 -11.79 -51.82 10.61
N THR A 79 -12.70 -51.59 9.66
CA THR A 79 -12.63 -52.17 8.31
C THR A 79 -11.84 -51.29 7.34
N THR A 80 -12.09 -49.98 7.32
CA THR A 80 -11.39 -49.01 6.45
C THR A 80 -9.99 -48.67 6.98
N LEU A 81 -9.86 -48.51 8.29
CA LEU A 81 -8.59 -48.28 9.00
C LEU A 81 -8.64 -49.00 10.35
N PRO A 82 -7.48 -49.41 10.91
CA PRO A 82 -7.42 -49.96 12.26
C PRO A 82 -7.98 -48.97 13.29
N ASN A 83 -8.73 -49.48 14.28
CA ASN A 83 -9.24 -48.70 15.40
C ASN A 83 -8.16 -48.49 16.47
N GLU A 84 -7.03 -47.91 16.08
CA GLU A 84 -5.95 -47.56 16.99
C GLU A 84 -5.92 -46.05 17.19
N CYS A 85 -5.78 -45.59 18.44
CA CYS A 85 -5.81 -44.17 18.77
C CYS A 85 -4.79 -43.35 17.98
N SER A 86 -3.59 -43.92 17.72
CA SER A 86 -2.50 -43.28 16.97
C SER A 86 -2.78 -43.05 15.48
N VAL A 87 -3.84 -43.66 14.93
CA VAL A 87 -4.26 -43.39 13.55
C VAL A 87 -4.85 -41.99 13.43
N CYS A 88 -5.57 -41.55 14.47
CA CYS A 88 -6.29 -40.28 14.49
C CYS A 88 -5.65 -39.23 15.40
N HIS A 89 -4.93 -39.63 16.44
CA HIS A 89 -4.35 -38.74 17.45
C HIS A 89 -2.83 -38.69 17.34
N GLN A 90 -2.26 -37.48 17.33
CA GLN A 90 -0.80 -37.29 17.38
C GLN A 90 -0.24 -37.75 18.73
N ASP A 91 -0.95 -37.43 19.81
CA ASP A 91 -0.71 -37.90 21.17
C ASP A 91 -1.80 -38.91 21.56
N LYS A 92 -1.51 -40.21 21.33
CA LYS A 92 -2.42 -41.30 21.67
C LYS A 92 -2.71 -41.43 23.17
N ASP A 93 -1.81 -40.95 24.02
CA ASP A 93 -1.88 -41.12 25.47
C ASP A 93 -2.63 -39.96 26.13
N ASN A 94 -2.72 -38.82 25.44
CA ASN A 94 -3.47 -37.65 25.89
C ASN A 94 -4.21 -36.94 24.73
N PRO A 95 -5.28 -37.56 24.19
CA PRO A 95 -5.99 -37.01 23.05
C PRO A 95 -6.65 -35.67 23.37
N GLN A 96 -6.39 -34.64 22.56
CA GLN A 96 -6.93 -33.30 22.77
C GLN A 96 -7.98 -32.93 21.72
N ALA A 97 -9.09 -32.35 22.19
CA ALA A 97 -10.08 -31.79 21.29
C ALA A 97 -9.53 -30.57 20.55
N SER A 98 -9.95 -30.38 19.29
CA SER A 98 -9.62 -29.17 18.55
C SER A 98 -10.12 -27.93 19.30
N VAL A 99 -9.26 -26.93 19.41
CA VAL A 99 -9.57 -25.66 20.07
C VAL A 99 -10.73 -24.99 19.32
N ASN A 100 -11.79 -24.63 20.04
CA ASN A 100 -12.82 -23.74 19.48
C ASN A 100 -12.43 -22.29 19.80
N PRO A 101 -11.88 -21.52 18.83
CA PRO A 101 -11.47 -20.16 19.09
C PRO A 101 -12.69 -19.31 19.43
N LYS A 102 -12.53 -18.42 20.41
CA LYS A 102 -13.57 -17.41 20.68
C LYS A 102 -13.68 -16.48 19.48
N ARG A 103 -14.88 -16.38 18.93
CA ARG A 103 -15.26 -15.45 17.87
C ARG A 103 -16.09 -14.33 18.51
N ASP A 104 -15.83 -13.08 18.14
CA ASP A 104 -16.55 -11.91 18.69
C ASP A 104 -17.44 -11.26 17.61
N PHE A 105 -18.08 -12.09 16.78
CA PHE A 105 -18.96 -11.65 15.69
C PHE A 105 -20.22 -12.52 15.61
N ILE A 106 -21.32 -11.92 15.15
CA ILE A 106 -22.64 -12.52 15.01
C ILE A 106 -22.68 -13.19 13.65
N PHE A 107 -22.85 -14.50 13.63
CA PHE A 107 -22.98 -15.26 12.39
C PHE A 107 -23.79 -16.53 12.63
N SER A 108 -24.62 -16.90 11.66
CA SER A 108 -25.41 -18.13 11.68
C SER A 108 -25.17 -18.89 10.38
N HIS A 109 -24.60 -20.09 10.45
CA HIS A 109 -24.48 -20.95 9.27
C HIS A 109 -25.85 -21.34 8.75
N LYS A 110 -26.80 -21.67 9.65
CA LYS A 110 -28.19 -22.00 9.31
C LYS A 110 -28.83 -20.96 8.39
N LYS A 111 -28.79 -19.68 8.75
CA LYS A 111 -29.39 -18.59 7.95
C LYS A 111 -28.73 -18.41 6.58
N HIS A 112 -27.41 -18.63 6.48
CA HIS A 112 -26.70 -18.54 5.20
C HIS A 112 -26.98 -19.76 4.32
N GLN A 113 -27.15 -20.94 4.93
CA GLN A 113 -27.55 -22.12 4.19
C GLN A 113 -28.99 -22.07 3.70
N GLU A 114 -29.92 -21.46 4.44
CA GLU A 114 -31.30 -21.24 3.98
C GLU A 114 -31.33 -20.42 2.67
N ARG A 115 -30.29 -19.61 2.41
CA ARG A 115 -30.08 -18.87 1.16
C ARG A 115 -29.31 -19.65 0.09
N LYS A 116 -28.99 -20.92 0.37
CA LYS A 116 -28.24 -21.85 -0.49
C LYS A 116 -26.84 -21.35 -0.85
N THR A 117 -26.17 -20.66 0.07
CA THR A 117 -24.78 -20.23 -0.12
C THR A 117 -23.84 -21.43 -0.09
N ASP A 118 -22.98 -21.54 -1.11
CA ASP A 118 -21.96 -22.59 -1.17
C ASP A 118 -20.90 -22.43 -0.06
N CYS A 119 -20.51 -23.52 0.60
CA CYS A 119 -19.45 -23.54 1.60
C CYS A 119 -18.11 -23.03 1.04
N ALA A 120 -17.80 -23.40 -0.21
CA ALA A 120 -16.54 -23.05 -0.88
C ALA A 120 -16.45 -21.55 -1.19
N PHE A 121 -17.59 -20.85 -1.29
CA PHE A 121 -17.61 -19.40 -1.45
C PHE A 121 -16.91 -18.71 -0.27
N CYS A 122 -17.19 -19.16 0.96
CA CYS A 122 -16.61 -18.59 2.18
C CYS A 122 -15.26 -19.22 2.57
N HIS A 123 -15.13 -20.54 2.50
CA HIS A 123 -13.96 -21.26 3.01
C HIS A 123 -12.87 -21.52 1.95
N GLY A 124 -13.16 -21.19 0.70
CA GLY A 124 -12.34 -21.54 -0.45
C GLY A 124 -12.33 -23.04 -0.70
N ASP A 125 -11.39 -23.48 -1.53
CA ASP A 125 -11.25 -24.90 -1.88
C ASP A 125 -10.48 -25.67 -0.80
N VAL A 126 -11.22 -26.15 0.20
CA VAL A 126 -10.68 -26.97 1.30
C VAL A 126 -10.38 -28.40 0.87
N THR A 127 -11.02 -28.89 -0.21
CA THR A 127 -10.92 -30.28 -0.67
C THR A 127 -9.56 -30.63 -1.25
N LYS A 128 -8.70 -29.63 -1.53
CA LYS A 128 -7.33 -29.85 -2.04
C LYS A 128 -6.25 -29.82 -0.96
N LYS A 129 -6.61 -29.62 0.30
CA LYS A 129 -5.65 -29.39 1.38
C LYS A 129 -5.60 -30.55 2.38
N ASP A 130 -4.38 -30.94 2.75
CA ASP A 130 -4.17 -31.89 3.84
C ASP A 130 -4.36 -31.22 5.22
N LYS A 131 -3.89 -29.99 5.39
CA LYS A 131 -4.07 -29.24 6.64
C LYS A 131 -4.68 -27.88 6.34
N LEU A 132 -5.70 -27.51 7.11
CA LEU A 132 -6.30 -26.18 7.05
C LEU A 132 -5.65 -25.25 8.07
N THR A 133 -5.55 -23.98 7.70
CA THR A 133 -5.05 -22.91 8.56
C THR A 133 -6.11 -21.81 8.66
N SER A 134 -5.82 -20.76 9.43
CA SER A 134 -6.67 -19.58 9.51
C SER A 134 -6.90 -18.87 8.17
N GLU A 135 -6.11 -19.16 7.14
CA GLU A 135 -6.27 -18.63 5.78
C GLU A 135 -7.52 -19.19 5.07
N ASN A 136 -8.04 -20.33 5.50
CA ASN A 136 -9.27 -20.94 4.96
C ASN A 136 -10.54 -20.42 5.64
N MET A 137 -10.42 -19.40 6.51
CA MET A 137 -11.58 -18.74 7.09
C MET A 137 -11.90 -17.48 6.28
N PRO A 138 -13.20 -17.21 6.01
CA PRO A 138 -13.59 -15.97 5.35
C PRO A 138 -13.15 -14.78 6.20
N ASP A 139 -12.65 -13.75 5.53
CA ASP A 139 -12.44 -12.45 6.14
C ASP A 139 -13.66 -11.54 5.93
N MET A 140 -13.58 -10.30 6.41
CA MET A 140 -14.72 -9.40 6.31
C MET A 140 -15.01 -8.99 4.86
N ALA A 141 -14.00 -8.94 3.99
CA ALA A 141 -14.20 -8.60 2.58
C ALA A 141 -15.11 -9.63 1.90
N LYS A 142 -14.95 -10.92 2.21
CA LYS A 142 -15.84 -11.98 1.70
C LYS A 142 -17.30 -11.78 2.08
N CYS A 143 -17.58 -11.26 3.28
CA CYS A 143 -18.94 -10.94 3.71
C CYS A 143 -19.53 -9.81 2.85
N TYR A 144 -18.73 -8.78 2.55
CA TYR A 144 -19.18 -7.62 1.78
C TYR A 144 -19.47 -7.93 0.30
N GLU A 145 -18.84 -8.95 -0.28
CA GLU A 145 -19.16 -9.39 -1.66
C GLU A 145 -20.66 -9.68 -1.87
N CYS A 146 -21.38 -10.03 -0.80
CA CYS A 146 -22.84 -10.18 -0.82
C CYS A 146 -23.59 -9.18 0.06
N HIS A 147 -22.99 -8.61 1.11
CA HIS A 147 -23.68 -7.71 2.03
C HIS A 147 -23.58 -6.23 1.64
N GLU A 148 -22.70 -5.86 0.72
CA GLU A 148 -22.65 -4.52 0.14
C GLU A 148 -23.90 -4.24 -0.71
N GLY A 149 -24.61 -3.14 -0.43
CA GLY A 149 -25.78 -2.72 -1.21
C GLY A 149 -27.06 -3.57 -1.05
N THR A 150 -27.10 -4.54 -0.14
CA THR A 150 -28.31 -5.34 0.13
C THR A 150 -29.26 -4.72 1.16
N LYS A 151 -30.49 -5.25 1.27
CA LYS A 151 -31.47 -4.86 2.30
C LYS A 151 -31.08 -5.28 3.74
N VAL A 152 -29.98 -6.01 3.89
CA VAL A 152 -29.37 -6.27 5.21
C VAL A 152 -28.38 -5.14 5.44
N SER A 153 -28.56 -4.37 6.51
CA SER A 153 -27.74 -3.18 6.70
C SER A 153 -26.29 -3.57 6.99
N SER A 154 -25.36 -2.88 6.34
CA SER A 154 -23.91 -3.01 6.50
C SER A 154 -23.40 -2.33 7.79
N GLN A 155 -24.28 -2.08 8.75
CA GLN A 155 -23.88 -1.51 10.04
C GLN A 155 -23.01 -2.52 10.79
N CYS A 156 -21.90 -2.02 11.33
CA CYS A 156 -20.88 -2.80 12.02
C CYS A 156 -21.49 -3.71 13.10
N GLU A 157 -22.49 -3.22 13.83
CA GLU A 157 -23.12 -3.88 14.97
C GLU A 157 -23.95 -5.12 14.59
N GLN A 158 -24.37 -5.24 13.32
CA GLN A 158 -25.11 -6.41 12.86
C GLN A 158 -24.23 -7.65 12.78
N CYS A 159 -22.93 -7.45 12.56
CA CYS A 159 -21.93 -8.51 12.50
C CYS A 159 -21.02 -8.49 13.73
N HIS A 160 -20.75 -7.37 14.37
CA HIS A 160 -19.84 -7.28 15.52
C HIS A 160 -20.62 -7.07 16.82
N ALA A 161 -20.81 -8.16 17.57
CA ALA A 161 -21.41 -8.09 18.92
C ALA A 161 -20.59 -7.19 19.86
N LYS A 162 -19.25 -7.27 19.77
CA LYS A 162 -18.32 -6.41 20.48
C LYS A 162 -17.09 -6.16 19.60
N MET A 163 -16.99 -4.96 19.05
CA MET A 163 -15.79 -4.52 18.35
C MET A 163 -14.65 -4.37 19.37
N ARG A 164 -13.76 -5.36 19.45
CA ARG A 164 -12.57 -5.29 20.33
C ARG A 164 -11.52 -4.39 19.71
N LEU A 165 -11.83 -3.09 19.62
CA LEU A 165 -10.95 -2.08 19.03
C LEU A 165 -9.57 -2.13 19.67
N ARG A 166 -9.46 -2.28 21.00
CA ARG A 166 -8.17 -2.34 21.71
C ARG A 166 -7.23 -3.47 21.29
N LYS A 167 -7.75 -4.57 20.71
CA LYS A 167 -6.89 -5.65 20.16
C LYS A 167 -6.23 -5.24 18.85
N TYR A 168 -6.93 -4.45 18.04
CA TYR A 168 -6.47 -3.95 16.74
C TYR A 168 -5.89 -2.53 16.83
N HIS A 169 -6.15 -1.84 17.94
CA HIS A 169 -5.70 -0.50 18.33
C HIS A 169 -5.25 -0.54 19.79
N PRO A 170 -4.11 -1.19 20.13
CA PRO A 170 -3.55 -1.12 21.49
C PRO A 170 -3.27 0.33 21.90
N ASP A 171 -3.06 0.59 23.18
CA ASP A 171 -2.93 1.99 23.68
C ASP A 171 -1.77 2.75 22.99
N ASP A 172 -0.73 2.05 22.52
CA ASP A 172 0.42 2.57 21.78
C ASP A 172 0.34 2.39 20.26
N TRP A 173 -0.84 2.04 19.71
CA TRP A 173 -1.01 1.69 18.30
C TRP A 173 -0.46 2.77 17.37
N GLN A 174 -0.61 4.05 17.71
CA GLN A 174 -0.11 5.16 16.89
C GLN A 174 1.39 5.06 16.62
N HIS A 175 2.18 4.52 17.56
CA HIS A 175 3.63 4.33 17.40
C HIS A 175 3.99 2.94 16.86
N ALA A 176 3.21 1.91 17.23
CA ALA A 176 3.49 0.51 16.88
C ALA A 176 2.89 0.05 15.55
N HIS A 177 1.89 0.76 15.01
CA HIS A 177 1.16 0.31 13.82
C HIS A 177 2.04 0.21 12.58
N GLN A 178 3.14 0.96 12.47
CA GLN A 178 4.08 0.87 11.35
C GLN A 178 4.58 -0.58 11.10
N PHE A 179 4.82 -1.34 12.17
CA PHE A 179 5.32 -2.71 12.12
C PHE A 179 4.20 -3.73 11.82
N GLN A 180 2.95 -3.33 12.06
CA GLN A 180 1.76 -4.16 11.84
C GLN A 180 1.05 -3.86 10.50
N SER A 181 1.18 -2.63 9.99
CA SER A 181 0.46 -2.09 8.82
C SER A 181 1.23 -2.25 7.51
N SER A 182 2.57 -2.15 7.52
CA SER A 182 3.36 -2.12 6.28
C SER A 182 3.18 -3.36 5.37
N PRO A 183 2.83 -4.57 5.87
CA PRO A 183 2.49 -5.71 5.01
C PRO A 183 1.00 -6.09 4.98
N LYS A 184 0.08 -5.34 5.63
CA LYS A 184 -1.33 -5.77 5.80
C LYS A 184 -2.34 -4.63 5.73
N ARG A 185 -2.05 -3.57 4.94
CA ARG A 185 -2.92 -2.39 4.79
C ARG A 185 -4.35 -2.75 4.40
N GLU A 186 -4.50 -3.77 3.57
CA GLU A 186 -5.77 -4.29 3.06
C GLU A 186 -6.69 -4.73 4.21
N LYS A 187 -6.14 -5.20 5.33
CA LYS A 187 -6.94 -5.61 6.50
C LYS A 187 -7.48 -4.43 7.30
N CYS A 188 -6.82 -3.27 7.24
CA CYS A 188 -7.26 -2.06 7.92
C CYS A 188 -8.42 -1.39 7.17
N ILE A 189 -8.30 -1.32 5.84
CA ILE A 189 -9.35 -0.74 4.99
C ILE A 189 -10.65 -1.54 5.01
N GLN A 190 -10.61 -2.82 5.41
CA GLN A 190 -11.83 -3.60 5.63
C GLN A 190 -12.76 -2.91 6.64
N CYS A 191 -12.24 -2.37 7.76
CA CYS A 191 -13.05 -1.63 8.75
C CYS A 191 -13.18 -0.13 8.42
N HIS A 192 -12.27 0.41 7.62
CA HIS A 192 -12.13 1.84 7.36
C HIS A 192 -12.50 2.23 5.91
N GLN A 193 -13.46 1.54 5.30
CA GLN A 193 -13.77 1.65 3.86
C GLN A 193 -14.13 3.06 3.37
N ASN A 194 -14.71 3.91 4.23
CA ASN A 194 -15.31 5.20 3.85
C ASN A 194 -14.62 6.43 4.47
N THR A 195 -13.55 6.22 5.21
CA THR A 195 -12.73 7.29 5.77
C THR A 195 -11.32 6.90 5.45
N ASP A 196 -10.55 7.69 4.69
CA ASP A 196 -9.11 7.45 4.61
C ASP A 196 -8.50 7.86 5.96
N PRO A 197 -8.33 6.92 6.92
CA PRO A 197 -7.90 7.28 8.27
C PRO A 197 -6.39 7.48 8.28
N CYS A 198 -5.71 6.90 7.30
CA CYS A 198 -4.29 7.02 7.06
C CYS A 198 -4.02 8.49 6.80
N GLN A 199 -4.77 9.12 5.90
CA GLN A 199 -4.56 10.54 5.61
C GLN A 199 -4.71 11.41 6.85
N LYS A 200 -5.69 11.19 7.74
CA LYS A 200 -5.82 12.02 8.96
C LYS A 200 -4.55 12.11 9.82
N CYS A 201 -3.72 11.07 9.81
CA CYS A 201 -2.42 11.06 10.49
C CYS A 201 -1.22 11.08 9.54
N HIS A 202 -1.40 10.98 8.23
CA HIS A 202 -0.35 11.04 7.21
C HIS A 202 -0.46 12.32 6.36
N GLN A 203 -1.33 13.26 6.73
CA GLN A 203 -1.58 14.55 6.10
C GLN A 203 -0.51 15.62 6.44
N GLY A 204 0.57 15.28 7.16
CA GLY A 204 1.58 16.26 7.58
C GLY A 204 2.88 15.69 8.18
N ASP A 205 3.57 16.53 8.96
CA ASP A 205 4.96 16.37 9.44
C ASP A 205 5.16 15.37 10.61
N ASN A 206 4.15 14.56 10.91
CA ASN A 206 4.10 13.68 12.07
C ASN A 206 4.59 12.25 11.78
N LEU A 207 5.26 12.03 10.63
CA LEU A 207 5.80 10.74 10.23
C LEU A 207 7.33 10.74 10.34
N PHE A 208 7.86 9.94 11.27
CA PHE A 208 9.30 9.84 11.47
C PHE A 208 10.01 9.11 10.30
N GLN A 209 9.31 8.28 9.50
CA GLN A 209 9.78 7.70 8.23
C GLN A 209 8.62 7.26 7.30
N LYS A 210 8.58 7.77 6.04
CA LYS A 210 8.23 7.07 4.77
C LYS A 210 7.76 7.94 3.57
N THR A 211 8.11 9.22 3.46
CA THR A 211 8.10 9.89 2.14
C THR A 211 9.33 10.74 1.90
N HIS A 212 9.78 11.56 2.85
CA HIS A 212 11.04 12.31 2.74
C HIS A 212 11.74 12.47 4.11
N PRO A 213 13.06 12.72 4.17
CA PRO A 213 13.78 12.97 5.43
C PRO A 213 13.47 14.37 6.02
N LEU A 214 13.73 14.58 7.31
CA LEU A 214 13.44 15.86 8.00
C LEU A 214 14.12 17.10 7.39
N ASN A 215 15.22 16.91 6.66
CA ASN A 215 15.93 17.99 5.98
C ASN A 215 15.48 18.17 4.52
N TYR A 216 14.34 17.62 4.10
CA TYR A 216 13.91 17.66 2.71
C TYR A 216 13.73 19.08 2.18
N ASN A 217 13.33 20.03 3.01
CA ASN A 217 13.28 21.45 2.64
C ASN A 217 14.62 21.99 2.10
N PHE A 218 15.74 21.37 2.51
CA PHE A 218 17.09 21.76 2.07
C PHE A 218 17.62 20.89 0.92
N THR A 219 17.01 19.73 0.64
CA THR A 219 17.52 18.77 -0.36
C THR A 219 16.61 18.57 -1.55
N HIS A 220 15.31 18.88 -1.46
CA HIS A 220 14.33 18.64 -2.53
C HIS A 220 14.64 19.43 -3.81
N GLY A 221 15.33 20.58 -3.70
CA GLY A 221 15.79 21.32 -4.88
C GLY A 221 16.84 20.58 -5.70
N LEU A 222 17.62 19.69 -5.09
CA LEU A 222 18.56 18.81 -5.79
C LEU A 222 17.80 17.69 -6.51
N ASP A 223 16.82 17.09 -5.83
CA ASP A 223 15.98 16.03 -6.39
C ASP A 223 15.12 16.51 -7.57
N ALA A 224 14.52 17.71 -7.44
CA ALA A 224 13.76 18.33 -8.51
C ALA A 224 14.63 18.59 -9.75
N LYS A 225 15.88 19.00 -9.54
CA LYS A 225 16.85 19.25 -10.61
C LYS A 225 17.40 17.96 -11.22
N SER A 226 17.58 16.90 -10.44
CA SER A 226 18.08 15.61 -10.93
C SER A 226 17.02 14.78 -11.65
N LYS A 227 15.75 15.18 -11.57
CA LYS A 227 14.59 14.42 -12.09
C LYS A 227 14.53 13.01 -11.52
N GLU A 228 15.10 12.79 -10.33
CA GLU A 228 15.26 11.47 -9.73
C GLU A 228 13.93 10.93 -9.19
N LYS A 229 12.97 11.82 -8.90
CA LYS A 229 11.65 11.47 -8.36
C LYS A 229 10.56 11.95 -9.31
N ASP A 230 9.65 11.05 -9.66
CA ASP A 230 8.42 11.40 -10.34
C ASP A 230 7.41 11.94 -9.31
N CYS A 231 7.49 13.24 -9.04
CA CYS A 231 6.63 13.92 -8.09
C CYS A 231 5.15 13.87 -8.50
N LEU A 232 4.87 13.78 -9.81
CA LEU A 232 3.51 13.82 -10.37
C LEU A 232 2.71 12.56 -10.08
N SER A 233 3.40 11.45 -9.77
CA SER A 233 2.78 10.21 -9.32
C SER A 233 1.99 10.38 -8.00
N CYS A 234 2.35 11.36 -7.17
CA CYS A 234 1.73 11.58 -5.86
C CYS A 234 1.29 13.04 -5.59
N HIS A 235 1.86 14.04 -6.27
CA HIS A 235 1.63 15.46 -6.04
C HIS A 235 1.23 16.21 -7.32
N ARG A 236 0.42 17.25 -7.18
CA ARG A 236 0.26 18.26 -8.24
C ARG A 236 1.34 19.31 -8.05
N THR A 237 2.43 19.17 -8.82
CA THR A 237 3.69 19.89 -8.59
C THR A 237 3.50 21.40 -8.58
N LYS A 238 2.73 21.96 -9.51
CA LYS A 238 2.58 23.42 -9.64
C LYS A 238 1.93 24.06 -8.40
N GLU A 239 0.80 23.53 -7.95
CA GLU A 239 0.06 24.05 -6.80
C GLU A 239 0.87 23.85 -5.52
N PHE A 240 1.42 22.65 -5.33
CA PHE A 240 2.22 22.34 -4.14
C PHE A 240 3.47 23.21 -4.02
N CYS A 241 4.25 23.34 -5.11
CA CYS A 241 5.46 24.16 -5.11
C CYS A 241 5.10 25.63 -4.87
N ASN A 242 4.12 26.18 -5.58
CA ASN A 242 3.75 27.58 -5.46
C ASN A 242 3.17 27.91 -4.09
N ASP A 243 2.37 27.05 -3.48
CA ASP A 243 1.78 27.30 -2.17
C ASP A 243 2.84 27.38 -1.07
N CYS A 244 3.80 26.45 -1.05
CA CYS A 244 4.89 26.46 -0.06
C CYS A 244 5.87 27.61 -0.32
N HIS A 245 6.30 27.81 -1.57
CA HIS A 245 7.25 28.87 -1.92
C HIS A 245 6.64 30.28 -1.86
N SER A 246 5.32 30.44 -1.93
CA SER A 246 4.69 31.74 -1.71
C SER A 246 4.52 32.09 -0.23
N GLN A 247 4.31 31.09 0.64
CA GLN A 247 4.03 31.30 2.06
C GLN A 247 5.29 31.27 2.94
N GLU A 248 6.22 30.35 2.68
CA GLU A 248 7.26 29.99 3.65
C GLU A 248 8.69 30.23 3.13
N ALA A 249 8.94 29.94 1.84
CA ALA A 249 10.31 29.85 1.32
C ALA A 249 10.69 30.93 0.29
N GLY A 250 9.74 31.74 -0.17
CA GLY A 250 9.96 32.68 -1.26
C GLY A 250 10.26 32.00 -2.61
N LYS A 251 10.53 32.82 -3.62
CA LYS A 251 10.93 32.33 -4.94
C LYS A 251 12.23 31.51 -4.83
N PRO A 252 12.42 30.47 -5.66
CA PRO A 252 13.64 29.68 -5.64
C PRO A 252 14.90 30.56 -5.76
N LEU A 253 16.01 30.14 -5.13
CA LEU A 253 17.23 30.95 -4.96
C LEU A 253 17.81 31.52 -6.26
N ASN A 254 17.59 30.87 -7.40
CA ASN A 254 18.00 31.38 -8.71
C ASN A 254 17.41 32.76 -9.02
N HIS A 255 16.22 33.08 -8.52
CA HIS A 255 15.57 34.38 -8.70
C HIS A 255 16.23 35.51 -7.90
N SER A 256 17.14 35.20 -6.98
CA SER A 256 17.92 36.17 -6.21
C SER A 256 19.30 36.44 -6.80
N ILE A 257 19.64 35.81 -7.93
CA ILE A 257 20.91 36.06 -8.62
C ILE A 257 20.92 37.49 -9.18
N PRO A 258 22.01 38.27 -9.02
CA PRO A 258 22.13 39.58 -9.64
C PRO A 258 21.91 39.50 -11.15
N ASP A 259 21.23 40.49 -11.72
CA ASP A 259 20.92 40.56 -13.15
C ASP A 259 20.01 39.42 -13.67
N TRP A 260 19.23 38.78 -12.79
CA TRP A 260 18.24 37.76 -13.18
C TRP A 260 17.34 38.23 -14.32
N ALA A 261 16.72 39.40 -14.17
CA ALA A 261 15.83 39.99 -15.17
C ALA A 261 16.57 40.56 -16.41
N GLY A 262 17.84 40.96 -16.28
CA GLY A 262 18.60 41.57 -17.39
C GLY A 262 19.28 40.57 -18.34
N GLY A 263 19.14 39.26 -18.07
CA GLY A 263 19.52 38.21 -19.03
C GLY A 263 19.96 36.90 -18.40
N LYS A 264 20.29 36.89 -17.10
CA LYS A 264 20.74 35.66 -16.43
C LYS A 264 19.68 34.56 -16.41
N HIS A 265 18.39 34.88 -16.29
CA HIS A 265 17.33 33.86 -16.38
C HIS A 265 17.39 33.07 -17.69
N GLY A 266 17.77 33.71 -18.81
CA GLY A 266 17.92 33.07 -20.11
C GLY A 266 19.09 32.07 -20.19
N GLU A 267 20.15 32.23 -19.39
CA GLU A 267 21.22 31.21 -19.28
C GLU A 267 20.74 29.95 -18.56
N PHE A 268 19.88 30.10 -17.55
CA PHE A 268 19.31 28.98 -16.80
C PHE A 268 18.19 28.29 -17.59
N ALA A 269 17.28 29.06 -18.20
CA ALA A 269 16.19 28.55 -19.01
C ALA A 269 16.70 27.72 -20.21
N ARG A 270 17.83 28.12 -20.83
CA ARG A 270 18.47 27.32 -21.90
C ARG A 270 19.03 25.98 -21.44
N LYS A 271 19.31 25.81 -20.14
CA LYS A 271 19.83 24.55 -19.59
C LYS A 271 18.71 23.61 -19.16
N ASP A 272 17.63 24.16 -18.63
CA ASP A 272 16.51 23.37 -18.13
C ASP A 272 15.22 24.19 -18.10
N MET A 273 14.56 24.28 -19.26
CA MET A 273 13.31 25.01 -19.42
C MET A 273 12.14 24.29 -18.73
N GLU A 274 12.18 22.95 -18.68
CA GLU A 274 11.17 22.11 -18.03
C GLU A 274 11.08 22.39 -16.52
N LEU A 275 12.21 22.61 -15.86
CA LEU A 275 12.23 23.01 -14.46
C LEU A 275 11.52 24.35 -14.24
N CYS A 276 11.66 25.30 -15.16
CA CYS A 276 10.92 26.56 -15.10
C CYS A 276 9.41 26.34 -15.34
N ALA A 277 9.08 25.50 -16.32
CA ALA A 277 7.71 25.13 -16.68
C ALA A 277 6.96 24.39 -15.56
N SER A 278 7.69 23.75 -14.64
CA SER A 278 7.11 23.06 -13.49
C SER A 278 6.36 23.99 -12.51
N CYS A 279 6.69 25.29 -12.51
CA CYS A 279 6.03 26.32 -11.71
C CYS A 279 5.32 27.38 -12.56
N HIS A 280 5.88 27.72 -13.73
CA HIS A 280 5.38 28.75 -14.64
C HIS A 280 4.77 28.12 -15.89
N ASP A 281 3.48 28.30 -16.13
CA ASP A 281 2.78 27.68 -17.27
C ASP A 281 2.09 28.72 -18.16
N THR A 282 1.37 28.26 -19.18
CA THR A 282 0.67 29.12 -20.14
C THR A 282 -0.47 29.97 -19.55
N ALA A 283 -0.94 29.65 -18.34
CA ALA A 283 -1.89 30.51 -17.61
C ALA A 283 -1.21 31.75 -17.01
N ASP A 284 0.12 31.72 -16.87
CA ASP A 284 0.95 32.86 -16.49
C ASP A 284 1.98 33.12 -17.60
N PRO A 285 1.67 33.95 -18.61
CA PRO A 285 2.45 34.11 -19.84
C PRO A 285 3.78 34.85 -19.63
N ILE A 286 4.52 34.51 -18.57
CA ILE A 286 5.80 35.08 -18.17
C ILE A 286 6.80 35.04 -19.31
N CYS A 287 6.88 33.89 -20.00
CA CYS A 287 7.81 33.69 -21.09
C CYS A 287 7.39 34.51 -22.33
N THR A 288 6.15 34.33 -22.77
CA THR A 288 5.62 34.95 -24.00
C THR A 288 5.36 36.45 -23.86
N TRP A 289 5.30 36.98 -22.64
CA TRP A 289 5.19 38.42 -22.42
C TRP A 289 6.44 39.17 -22.87
N CYS A 290 7.62 38.61 -22.66
CA CYS A 290 8.89 39.21 -23.09
C CYS A 290 9.45 38.56 -24.36
N HIS A 291 9.33 37.24 -24.50
CA HIS A 291 9.78 36.47 -25.66
C HIS A 291 8.64 36.30 -26.69
N GLN A 292 8.14 37.44 -27.15
CA GLN A 292 7.17 37.52 -28.24
C GLN A 292 7.86 38.05 -29.49
N ASP A 293 7.61 37.40 -30.62
CA ASP A 293 8.00 37.88 -31.94
C ASP A 293 7.09 39.05 -32.33
N LYS A 294 7.42 40.25 -31.84
CA LYS A 294 6.68 41.46 -32.18
C LYS A 294 6.97 41.92 -33.61
N ASN A 295 8.06 41.47 -34.25
CA ASN A 295 8.50 41.92 -35.58
C ASN A 295 9.30 40.82 -36.30
N PRO A 296 8.62 39.85 -36.94
CA PRO A 296 9.28 38.73 -37.59
C PRO A 296 10.29 39.21 -38.63
N GLY A 297 11.52 38.70 -38.57
CA GLY A 297 12.56 38.94 -39.59
C GLY A 297 13.36 40.24 -39.46
N LYS A 298 13.20 41.03 -38.38
CA LYS A 298 14.01 42.24 -38.15
C LYS A 298 15.21 42.06 -37.20
N GLY A 299 15.34 40.89 -36.56
CA GLY A 299 16.42 40.64 -35.59
C GLY A 299 16.23 41.40 -34.27
N ASN A 300 14.98 41.77 -33.96
CA ASN A 300 14.59 42.49 -32.74
C ASN A 300 14.18 41.53 -31.63
N ASP A 301 14.35 40.23 -31.86
CA ASP A 301 13.92 39.16 -30.99
C ASP A 301 14.87 39.07 -29.81
N HIS A 302 14.33 38.98 -28.59
CA HIS A 302 15.13 38.40 -27.52
C HIS A 302 15.26 36.92 -27.84
N ASP A 303 16.35 36.58 -28.54
CA ASP A 303 16.75 35.22 -28.93
C ASP A 303 16.66 34.28 -27.72
N ILE A 304 15.54 33.56 -27.63
CA ILE A 304 15.36 32.42 -26.73
C ILE A 304 16.24 31.24 -27.14
N HIS A 305 16.67 31.24 -28.41
CA HIS A 305 17.46 30.20 -29.01
C HIS A 305 18.80 30.77 -29.51
N PRO A 306 19.92 30.06 -29.33
CA PRO A 306 21.19 30.49 -29.92
C PRO A 306 21.12 30.49 -31.47
N PRO A 307 21.97 31.27 -32.16
CA PRO A 307 22.07 31.20 -33.61
C PRO A 307 22.26 29.77 -34.12
N GLY A 308 21.48 29.37 -35.12
CA GLY A 308 21.54 28.02 -35.69
C GLY A 308 20.88 26.90 -34.86
N PHE A 309 20.18 27.23 -33.76
CA PHE A 309 19.49 26.25 -32.90
C PHE A 309 18.57 25.29 -33.68
N ALA A 310 17.70 25.82 -34.54
CA ALA A 310 16.78 25.02 -35.35
C ALA A 310 17.50 24.01 -36.26
N SER A 311 18.63 24.42 -36.85
CA SER A 311 19.45 23.57 -37.72
C SER A 311 20.21 22.49 -36.95
N ASN A 312 20.48 22.70 -35.66
CA ASN A 312 21.29 21.80 -34.82
C ASN A 312 20.46 20.75 -34.07
N LEU A 313 19.12 20.88 -34.05
CA LEU A 313 18.22 19.98 -33.31
C LEU A 313 18.05 18.59 -33.96
N GLY A 314 18.28 18.46 -35.27
CA GLY A 314 18.06 17.20 -36.00
C GLY A 314 16.58 16.77 -36.03
N LYS A 315 16.31 15.47 -36.21
CA LYS A 315 14.94 14.90 -36.12
C LYS A 315 14.69 14.37 -34.71
N GLY A 316 13.90 15.08 -33.90
CA GLY A 316 13.51 14.63 -32.56
C GLY A 316 12.01 14.37 -32.37
N PRO A 317 11.59 14.07 -31.13
CA PRO A 317 10.25 13.53 -30.78
C PRO A 317 9.07 14.45 -31.10
N TRP A 318 9.29 15.76 -31.25
CA TRP A 318 8.27 16.73 -31.65
C TRP A 318 7.64 16.48 -33.04
N HIS A 319 8.19 15.57 -33.86
CA HIS A 319 7.54 15.18 -35.12
C HIS A 319 6.35 14.23 -34.91
N GLU A 320 6.30 13.55 -33.76
CA GLU A 320 5.36 12.48 -33.46
C GLU A 320 4.52 12.77 -32.21
N ASP A 321 4.91 13.78 -31.44
CA ASP A 321 4.24 14.22 -30.21
C ASP A 321 3.86 15.71 -30.27
N ASP A 322 2.56 15.97 -30.38
CA ASP A 322 1.99 17.33 -30.42
C ASP A 322 1.91 17.97 -29.04
N GLY A 323 2.12 17.18 -27.97
CA GLY A 323 2.28 17.66 -26.59
C GLY A 323 3.71 18.04 -26.25
N TYR A 324 4.64 18.01 -27.22
CA TYR A 324 6.02 18.35 -26.97
C TYR A 324 6.19 19.85 -26.62
N LEU A 325 7.07 20.16 -25.68
CA LEU A 325 7.24 21.49 -25.08
C LEU A 325 7.46 22.63 -26.11
N CYS A 326 7.99 22.32 -27.30
CA CYS A 326 8.11 23.30 -28.39
C CYS A 326 6.77 23.96 -28.75
N TYR A 327 5.68 23.20 -28.67
CA TYR A 327 4.35 23.63 -29.07
C TYR A 327 3.62 24.46 -28.01
N GLU A 328 4.18 24.59 -26.80
CA GLU A 328 3.71 25.56 -25.80
C GLU A 328 3.97 27.01 -26.25
N CYS A 329 5.03 27.23 -27.04
CA CYS A 329 5.41 28.55 -27.55
C CYS A 329 5.20 28.70 -29.06
N HIS A 330 5.23 27.62 -29.83
CA HIS A 330 5.13 27.64 -31.28
C HIS A 330 3.87 26.96 -31.80
N THR A 331 3.21 27.58 -32.77
CA THR A 331 2.11 26.93 -33.47
C THR A 331 2.64 25.93 -34.50
N LYS A 332 2.21 24.66 -34.39
CA LYS A 332 2.55 23.61 -35.36
C LYS A 332 2.06 24.00 -36.76
N GLY A 333 2.97 23.93 -37.73
CA GLY A 333 2.63 24.15 -39.14
C GLY A 333 1.89 22.95 -39.75
N PRO A 334 1.02 23.18 -40.75
CA PRO A 334 0.27 22.09 -41.40
C PRO A 334 1.14 21.16 -42.24
N LYS A 335 2.34 21.61 -42.66
CA LYS A 335 3.31 20.83 -43.44
C LYS A 335 4.73 21.38 -43.30
N ALA A 336 5.72 20.56 -43.63
CA ALA A 336 7.12 20.97 -43.72
C ALA A 336 7.26 22.25 -44.58
N GLY A 337 8.06 23.21 -44.11
CA GLY A 337 8.28 24.48 -44.81
C GLY A 337 7.28 25.60 -44.49
N ILE A 338 6.20 25.34 -43.74
CA ILE A 338 5.20 26.36 -43.35
C ILE A 338 5.17 26.58 -41.83
N GLY A 339 5.09 27.84 -41.41
CA GLY A 339 5.02 28.22 -39.99
C GLY A 339 6.27 27.79 -39.22
N PHE A 340 6.09 27.28 -37.99
CA PHE A 340 7.21 26.76 -37.18
C PHE A 340 8.05 25.70 -37.91
N CYS A 341 7.41 24.86 -38.74
CA CYS A 341 8.12 23.83 -39.52
C CYS A 341 9.04 24.42 -40.62
N GLY A 342 8.89 25.71 -40.95
CA GLY A 342 9.73 26.43 -41.91
C GLY A 342 11.16 26.67 -41.40
N TYR A 343 11.34 26.82 -40.09
CA TYR A 343 12.67 27.06 -39.48
C TYR A 343 13.62 25.87 -39.62
N CYS A 344 13.09 24.65 -39.72
CA CYS A 344 13.89 23.43 -39.84
C CYS A 344 13.96 22.87 -41.27
N HIS A 345 12.94 23.11 -42.10
CA HIS A 345 12.84 22.52 -43.44
C HIS A 345 13.12 23.50 -44.59
N GLY A 346 13.52 24.74 -44.28
CA GLY A 346 13.73 25.80 -45.25
C GLY A 346 12.39 26.27 -45.81
N GLY A 347 11.82 27.31 -45.21
CA GLY A 347 10.62 27.95 -45.74
C GLY A 347 10.87 28.50 -47.15
N LYS A 348 9.95 28.22 -48.07
CA LYS A 348 9.69 29.15 -49.17
C LYS A 348 8.69 30.17 -48.62
N GLU A 349 9.03 31.44 -48.71
CA GLU A 349 8.11 32.56 -48.43
C GLU A 349 6.73 32.35 -49.05
#